data_AF-A0A9E8N158-F1
#
_entry.id   AF-A0A9E8N158-F1
#
_cell.length_a   1.000
_cell.length_b   1.000
_cell.length_c   1.000
_cell.angle_alpha   90.00
_cell.angle_beta   90.00
_cell.angle_gamma   90.00
#
_symmetry.space_group_name_H-M   'P 1'
#
loop_
_entity.id
_entity.type
_entity.pdbx_description
1 polymer ?
#
loop_
_entity_poly.entity_id
_entity_poly.type
_entity_poly.pdbx_seq_one_letter_code
_entity_poly.pdbx_strand_id
1 'polypeptide(L)'
;MKKILAPLIVFTFGLFLFSAFQFAFASSITQGEYAIKLAEKLGLGKDLSIDAAIAALTKVEIMPPDGFKPGDYMNPVIADEITQAAGKACGKGLLAPLSCKEVDAIVRSLNEELELSPPSAPTPPPPPPRHPASPAM
;
A
#
# COMPACT_ATOMS: atom_id res chain seq x y z
N MET A 1 -47.89 13.83 -11.81
CA MET A 1 -46.98 12.90 -11.12
C MET A 1 -46.13 12.17 -12.16
N LYS A 2 -44.93 11.71 -11.79
CA LYS A 2 -43.85 11.06 -12.59
C LYS A 2 -42.80 12.01 -13.20
N LYS A 3 -41.82 12.39 -12.37
CA LYS A 3 -40.45 12.73 -12.78
C LYS A 3 -39.48 11.95 -11.88
N ILE A 4 -39.42 10.63 -12.04
CA ILE A 4 -38.47 9.76 -11.29
C ILE A 4 -37.93 8.68 -12.22
N LEU A 5 -37.50 9.04 -13.43
CA LEU A 5 -36.91 8.07 -14.37
C LEU A 5 -35.44 8.33 -14.69
N ALA A 6 -34.88 9.47 -14.28
CA ALA A 6 -33.49 9.83 -14.60
C ALA A 6 -32.39 9.31 -13.63
N PRO A 7 -32.61 9.09 -12.31
CA PRO A 7 -31.48 8.79 -11.43
C PRO A 7 -31.01 7.33 -11.49
N LEU A 8 -31.78 6.42 -12.09
CA LEU A 8 -31.45 4.98 -12.08
C LEU A 8 -30.33 4.60 -13.07
N ILE A 9 -30.18 5.35 -14.18
CA ILE A 9 -29.21 5.04 -15.25
C ILE A 9 -27.79 5.49 -14.87
N VAL A 10 -27.65 6.57 -14.10
CA VAL A 10 -26.34 7.05 -13.62
C VAL A 10 -25.77 6.11 -12.56
N PHE A 11 -26.63 5.49 -11.74
CA PHE A 11 -26.20 4.62 -10.65
C PHE A 11 -25.72 3.25 -11.13
N THR A 12 -26.26 2.72 -12.23
CA THR A 12 -25.84 1.43 -12.79
C THR A 12 -24.58 1.50 -13.63
N PHE A 13 -24.36 2.58 -14.40
CA PHE A 13 -23.10 2.77 -15.15
C PHE A 13 -21.91 3.12 -14.25
N GLY A 14 -22.13 3.82 -13.14
CA GLY A 14 -21.09 4.07 -12.14
C GLY A 14 -20.64 2.80 -11.40
N LEU A 15 -21.58 1.91 -11.09
CA LEU A 15 -21.29 0.67 -10.35
C LEU A 15 -20.65 -0.42 -11.24
N PHE A 16 -20.96 -0.45 -12.55
CA PHE A 16 -20.40 -1.44 -13.47
C PHE A 16 -18.96 -1.10 -13.90
N LEU A 17 -18.58 0.18 -13.96
CA LEU A 17 -17.20 0.59 -14.21
C LEU A 17 -16.28 0.38 -12.99
N PHE A 18 -16.83 0.32 -11.77
CA PHE A 18 -16.06 0.06 -10.56
C PHE A 18 -15.78 -1.43 -10.32
N SER A 19 -16.59 -2.31 -10.90
CA SER A 19 -16.54 -3.76 -10.63
C SER A 19 -15.59 -4.55 -11.54
N ALA A 20 -15.10 -3.93 -12.63
CA ALA A 20 -14.25 -4.58 -13.63
C ALA A 20 -12.77 -4.16 -13.58
N PHE A 21 -12.36 -3.30 -12.65
CA PHE A 21 -10.99 -2.78 -12.54
C PHE A 21 -10.25 -3.28 -11.28
N GLN A 22 -10.41 -4.55 -10.91
CA GLN A 22 -9.61 -5.14 -9.82
C GLN A 22 -9.03 -6.50 -10.25
N PHE A 23 -8.61 -6.60 -11.50
CA PHE A 23 -7.76 -7.68 -12.01
C PHE A 23 -6.65 -7.03 -12.84
N ALA A 24 -5.72 -6.35 -12.17
CA ALA A 24 -4.73 -5.54 -12.87
C ALA A 24 -3.53 -5.20 -12.00
N PHE A 25 -2.49 -6.02 -12.20
CA PHE A 25 -1.06 -5.71 -12.06
C PHE A 25 -0.50 -5.65 -10.65
N ALA A 26 0.37 -6.63 -10.35
CA ALA A 26 1.56 -6.39 -9.52
C ALA A 26 2.14 -5.05 -9.97
N SER A 27 1.92 -4.01 -9.18
CA SER A 27 2.23 -2.65 -9.61
C SER A 27 3.72 -2.56 -9.89
N SER A 28 4.08 -2.47 -11.16
CA SER A 28 5.46 -2.29 -11.65
C SER A 28 5.90 -0.84 -11.41
N ILE A 29 5.59 -0.28 -10.25
CA ILE A 29 5.93 1.09 -9.90
C ILE A 29 7.42 1.15 -9.60
N THR A 30 8.06 2.22 -10.07
CA THR A 30 9.45 2.50 -9.74
C THR A 30 9.57 3.05 -8.33
N GLN A 31 10.76 2.93 -7.72
CA GLN A 31 11.02 3.54 -6.42
C GLN A 31 10.84 5.07 -6.44
N GLY A 32 11.09 5.72 -7.58
CA GLY A 32 10.90 7.16 -7.73
C GLY A 32 9.41 7.55 -7.67
N GLU A 33 8.55 6.83 -8.37
CA GLU A 33 7.09 7.03 -8.33
C GLU A 33 6.52 6.69 -6.95
N TYR A 34 7.04 5.65 -6.30
CA TYR A 34 6.69 5.33 -4.91
C TYR A 34 7.06 6.48 -3.97
N ALA A 35 8.27 7.04 -4.10
CA ALA A 35 8.73 8.16 -3.30
C ALA A 35 7.82 9.39 -3.43
N ILE A 36 7.36 9.71 -4.65
CA ILE A 36 6.39 10.79 -4.88
C ILE A 36 5.09 10.51 -4.10
N LYS A 37 4.46 9.36 -4.33
CA LYS A 37 3.19 9.00 -3.68
C LYS A 37 3.31 9.02 -2.16
N LEU A 38 4.42 8.52 -1.62
CA LEU A 38 4.66 8.52 -0.19
C LEU A 38 4.83 9.95 0.36
N ALA A 39 5.67 10.77 -0.28
CA ALA A 39 5.89 12.15 0.13
C ALA A 39 4.59 12.98 0.11
N GLU A 40 3.74 12.76 -0.89
CA GLU A 40 2.43 13.42 -0.99
C GLU A 40 1.46 12.97 0.10
N LYS A 41 1.35 11.66 0.36
CA LYS A 41 0.47 11.14 1.41
C LYS A 41 0.93 11.55 2.81
N LEU A 42 2.23 11.71 3.02
CA LEU A 42 2.81 12.26 4.25
C LEU A 42 2.70 13.80 4.35
N GLY A 43 2.18 14.47 3.32
CA GLY A 43 2.00 15.92 3.32
C GLY A 43 3.29 16.72 3.18
N LEU A 44 4.37 16.13 2.67
CA LEU A 44 5.67 16.78 2.50
C LEU A 44 5.70 17.75 1.29
N GLY A 45 4.73 17.63 0.40
CA GLY A 45 4.53 18.47 -0.78
C GLY A 45 3.48 17.87 -1.71
N LYS A 46 3.09 18.60 -2.76
CA LYS A 46 2.19 18.11 -3.82
C LYS A 46 2.87 18.28 -5.16
N ASP A 47 2.57 17.41 -6.12
CA ASP A 47 3.09 17.45 -7.49
C ASP A 47 4.63 17.50 -7.50
N LEU A 48 5.24 16.74 -6.59
CA LEU A 48 6.69 16.70 -6.42
C LEU A 48 7.33 15.96 -7.59
N SER A 49 8.44 16.49 -8.12
CA SER A 49 9.32 15.71 -8.98
C SER A 49 9.96 14.57 -8.17
N ILE A 50 10.47 13.54 -8.85
CA ILE A 50 11.13 12.40 -8.20
C ILE A 50 12.26 12.89 -7.27
N ASP A 51 13.12 13.78 -7.76
CA ASP A 51 14.23 14.33 -6.96
C ASP A 51 13.73 15.14 -5.75
N ALA A 52 12.66 15.93 -5.92
CA ALA A 52 12.08 16.71 -4.83
C ALA A 52 11.43 15.82 -3.77
N ALA A 53 10.74 14.75 -4.19
CA ALA A 53 10.15 13.78 -3.29
C ALA A 53 11.21 13.02 -2.50
N ILE A 54 12.27 12.54 -3.16
CA ILE A 54 13.39 11.87 -2.51
C ILE A 54 14.10 12.81 -1.55
N ALA A 55 14.34 14.06 -1.93
CA ALA A 55 14.94 15.06 -1.05
C ALA A 55 14.07 15.34 0.19
N ALA A 56 12.75 15.42 0.00
CA ALA A 56 11.81 15.63 1.10
C ALA A 56 11.78 14.44 2.07
N LEU A 57 11.72 13.21 1.55
CA LEU A 57 11.77 11.98 2.34
C LEU A 57 13.12 11.82 3.05
N THR A 58 14.21 12.17 2.38
CA THR A 58 15.56 12.20 2.95
C THR A 58 15.66 13.17 4.13
N LYS A 59 15.04 14.35 4.02
CA LYS A 59 15.03 15.36 5.09
C LYS A 59 14.33 14.86 6.36
N VAL A 60 13.31 14.02 6.20
CA VAL A 60 12.61 13.37 7.31
C VAL A 60 13.17 11.98 7.64
N GLU A 61 14.34 11.62 7.09
CA GLU A 61 15.04 10.36 7.30
C GLU A 61 14.23 9.09 6.92
N ILE A 62 13.29 9.22 5.99
CA ILE A 62 12.54 8.10 5.41
C ILE A 62 13.24 7.68 4.12
N MET A 63 14.17 6.75 4.21
CA MET A 63 14.85 6.19 3.05
C MET A 63 15.20 4.72 3.26
N PRO A 64 15.28 3.92 2.18
CA PRO A 64 15.95 2.63 2.24
C PRO A 64 17.42 2.79 2.67
N PRO A 65 18.05 1.77 3.26
CA PRO A 65 19.46 1.80 3.65
C PRO A 65 20.41 2.10 2.49
N ASP A 66 20.08 1.57 1.30
CA ASP A 66 20.85 1.77 0.06
C ASP A 66 20.43 3.05 -0.69
N GLY A 67 19.54 3.84 -0.11
CA GLY A 67 18.92 4.99 -0.75
C GLY A 67 17.86 4.62 -1.78
N PHE A 68 17.13 5.62 -2.26
CA PHE A 68 16.21 5.44 -3.38
C PHE A 68 16.96 5.30 -4.69
N LYS A 69 16.57 4.32 -5.50
CA LYS A 69 17.03 4.13 -6.88
C LYS A 69 15.86 4.41 -7.83
N PRO A 70 15.69 5.66 -8.30
CA PRO A 70 14.51 6.10 -9.06
C PRO A 70 14.09 5.22 -10.23
N GLY A 71 15.05 4.61 -10.93
CA GLY A 71 14.79 3.77 -12.11
C GLY A 71 14.53 2.29 -11.80
N ASP A 72 14.76 1.86 -10.56
CA ASP A 72 14.54 0.48 -10.15
C ASP A 72 13.09 0.28 -9.72
N TYR A 73 12.60 -0.94 -9.90
CA TYR A 73 11.27 -1.32 -9.46
C TYR A 73 11.19 -1.42 -7.94
N MET A 74 10.02 -1.07 -7.43
CA MET A 74 9.66 -1.29 -6.04
C MET A 74 9.44 -2.78 -5.79
N ASN A 75 9.73 -3.23 -4.57
CA ASN A 75 9.46 -4.60 -4.14
C ASN A 75 9.10 -4.62 -2.64
N PRO A 76 8.52 -5.72 -2.13
CA PRO A 76 8.08 -5.82 -0.74
C PRO A 76 9.19 -5.63 0.30
N VAL A 77 10.43 -5.98 -0.02
CA VAL A 77 11.57 -5.84 0.90
C VAL A 77 11.87 -4.35 1.12
N ILE A 78 11.99 -3.59 0.03
CA ILE A 78 12.24 -2.14 0.09
C ILE A 78 11.06 -1.41 0.73
N ALA A 79 9.83 -1.86 0.46
CA ALA A 79 8.63 -1.30 1.09
C ALA A 79 8.63 -1.50 2.62
N ASP A 80 9.07 -2.66 3.11
CA ASP A 80 9.24 -2.92 4.54
C ASP A 80 10.34 -2.04 5.15
N GLU A 81 11.48 -1.90 4.49
CA GLU A 81 12.56 -1.01 4.93
C GLU A 81 12.10 0.45 5.09
N ILE A 82 11.32 0.94 4.12
CA ILE A 82 10.73 2.29 4.20
C ILE A 82 9.73 2.39 5.35
N THR A 83 8.93 1.34 5.60
CA THR A 83 8.00 1.30 6.74
C THR A 83 8.74 1.42 8.07
N GLN A 84 9.86 0.69 8.22
CA GLN A 84 10.72 0.80 9.40
C GLN A 84 11.35 2.19 9.52
N ALA A 85 11.81 2.78 8.41
CA ALA A 85 12.36 4.13 8.39
C ALA A 85 11.32 5.19 8.79
N ALA A 86 10.09 5.09 8.28
CA ALA A 86 8.98 5.96 8.64
C ALA A 86 8.62 5.86 10.14
N GLY A 87 8.62 4.65 10.70
CA GLY A 87 8.44 4.44 12.14
C GLY A 87 9.52 5.14 12.98
N LYS A 88 10.79 5.04 12.57
CA LYS A 88 11.92 5.72 13.22
C LYS A 88 11.81 7.25 13.10
N ALA A 89 11.52 7.75 11.90
CA ALA A 89 11.32 9.17 11.63
C ALA A 89 10.21 9.77 12.50
N CYS A 90 9.10 9.04 12.66
CA CYS A 90 8.04 9.46 13.55
C CYS A 90 8.46 9.47 15.02
N GLY A 91 9.18 8.44 15.48
CA GLY A 91 9.71 8.41 16.85
C GLY A 91 10.64 9.59 17.18
N LYS A 92 11.26 10.19 16.16
CA LYS A 92 12.07 11.41 16.24
C LYS A 92 11.27 12.71 16.10
N GLY A 93 9.97 12.64 15.84
CA GLY A 93 9.10 13.80 15.64
C GLY A 93 9.28 14.53 14.31
N LEU A 94 9.93 13.92 13.32
CA LEU A 94 10.24 14.56 12.03
C LEU A 94 9.02 14.72 11.12
N LEU A 95 7.91 14.04 11.44
CA LEU A 95 6.68 14.00 10.66
C LEU A 95 5.53 14.76 11.33
N ALA A 96 5.83 15.60 12.32
CA ALA A 96 4.81 16.43 12.97
C ALA A 96 4.10 17.30 11.91
N PRO A 97 2.76 17.38 11.92
CA PRO A 97 1.86 17.05 13.03
C PRO A 97 1.34 15.60 13.09
N LEU A 98 1.75 14.71 12.19
CA LEU A 98 1.24 13.34 12.14
C LEU A 98 1.69 12.53 13.37
N SER A 99 0.76 11.77 13.94
CA SER A 99 1.08 10.75 14.94
C SER A 99 1.69 9.52 14.29
N CYS A 100 2.46 8.73 15.05
CA CYS A 100 3.09 7.52 14.49
C CYS A 100 2.10 6.47 14.02
N LYS A 101 0.89 6.48 14.60
CA LYS A 101 -0.20 5.62 14.13
C LYS A 101 -0.72 6.06 12.75
N GLU A 102 -0.80 7.36 12.50
CA GLU A 102 -1.20 7.90 11.19
C GLU A 102 -0.12 7.64 10.15
N VAL A 103 1.16 7.85 10.50
CA VAL A 103 2.30 7.53 9.61
C VAL A 103 2.30 6.04 9.22
N ASP A 104 2.18 5.13 10.19
CA ASP A 104 2.10 3.68 9.92
C ASP A 104 0.90 3.33 9.03
N ALA A 105 -0.27 3.92 9.30
CA ALA A 105 -1.46 3.70 8.49
C ALA A 105 -1.30 4.20 7.04
N ILE A 106 -0.66 5.36 6.85
CA ILE A 106 -0.37 5.92 5.52
C ILE A 106 0.55 5.00 4.73
N VAL A 107 1.67 4.59 5.33
CA VAL A 107 2.66 3.74 4.65
C VAL A 107 2.07 2.37 4.34
N ARG A 108 1.38 1.74 5.31
CA ARG A 108 0.73 0.44 5.11
C ARG A 108 -0.35 0.52 4.03
N SER A 109 -1.20 1.54 4.06
CA SER A 109 -2.23 1.73 3.04
C SER A 109 -1.64 1.92 1.65
N LEU A 110 -0.52 2.65 1.52
CA LEU A 110 0.19 2.79 0.25
C LEU A 110 0.78 1.45 -0.22
N ASN A 111 1.38 0.67 0.69
CA ASN A 111 1.93 -0.64 0.34
C ASN A 111 0.85 -1.63 -0.07
N GLU A 112 -0.32 -1.62 0.59
CA GLU A 112 -1.47 -2.44 0.20
C GLU A 112 -2.04 -2.02 -1.16
N GLU A 113 -2.18 -0.71 -1.41
CA GLU A 113 -2.64 -0.15 -2.70
C GLU A 113 -1.74 -0.58 -3.86
N LEU A 114 -0.45 -0.73 -3.60
CA LEU A 114 0.56 -1.11 -4.60
C LEU A 114 0.89 -2.61 -4.59
N GLU A 115 0.18 -3.42 -3.81
CA GLU A 115 0.44 -4.86 -3.64
C GLU A 115 1.89 -5.18 -3.22
N LEU A 116 2.52 -4.26 -2.49
CA LEU A 116 3.88 -4.37 -1.94
C LEU A 116 3.90 -5.00 -0.55
N SER A 117 2.74 -5.35 0.00
CA SER A 117 2.67 -6.12 1.23
C SER A 117 3.29 -7.51 1.02
N PRO A 118 4.07 -8.03 1.98
CA PRO A 118 4.60 -9.39 1.87
C PRO A 118 3.43 -10.37 1.66
N PRO A 119 3.62 -11.40 0.80
CA PRO A 119 2.58 -12.38 0.58
C PRO A 119 2.20 -13.03 1.92
N SER A 120 0.91 -13.01 2.25
CA SER A 120 0.38 -13.72 3.41
C SER A 120 0.91 -15.15 3.41
N ALA A 121 1.39 -15.61 4.57
CA ALA A 121 1.95 -16.94 4.71
C ALA A 121 1.00 -18.00 4.11
N PRO A 122 1.52 -19.02 3.41
CA PRO A 122 0.68 -20.05 2.81
C PRO A 122 -0.16 -20.71 3.90
N THR A 123 -1.47 -20.81 3.66
CA THR A 123 -2.40 -21.51 4.55
C THR A 123 -1.87 -22.93 4.77
N PRO A 124 -1.73 -23.40 6.03
CA PRO A 124 -1.31 -24.77 6.28
C PRO A 124 -2.28 -25.74 5.58
N PRO A 125 -1.78 -26.85 5.00
CA PRO A 125 -2.63 -27.81 4.32
C PRO A 125 -3.71 -28.34 5.29
N PRO A 126 -4.92 -28.65 4.79
CA PRO A 126 -5.97 -29.20 5.64
C PRO A 126 -5.48 -30.48 6.33
N PRO A 127 -5.84 -30.71 7.61
CA PRO A 127 -5.47 -31.94 8.30
C PRO A 127 -6.01 -33.16 7.56
N PRO A 128 -5.29 -34.29 7.57
CA PRO A 128 -5.75 -35.51 6.90
C PRO A 128 -7.11 -35.96 7.46
N PRO A 129 -7.99 -36.55 6.62
CA PRO A 129 -9.26 -37.10 7.08
C PRO A 129 -9.02 -38.10 8.22
N ARG A 130 -9.68 -37.90 9.36
CA ARG A 130 -9.62 -38.87 10.45
C ARG A 130 -10.32 -40.15 9.98
N HIS A 131 -9.60 -41.26 9.92
CA HIS A 131 -10.22 -42.56 9.69
C HIS A 131 -11.22 -42.85 10.84
N PRO A 132 -12.41 -43.40 10.53
CA PRO A 132 -13.30 -43.89 11.57
C PRO A 132 -12.58 -45.00 12.35
N ALA A 133 -12.67 -44.94 13.68
CA ALA A 133 -12.12 -45.97 14.56
C ALA A 133 -12.72 -47.33 14.16
N SER A 134 -11.85 -48.29 13.87
CA SER A 134 -12.27 -49.67 13.61
C SER A 134 -12.94 -50.21 14.88
N PRO A 135 -14.14 -50.81 14.79
CA PRO A 135 -14.76 -51.42 15.97
C PRO A 135 -13.89 -52.59 16.42
N ALA A 136 -13.53 -52.62 17.70
CA ALA A 136 -12.92 -53.79 18.32
C ALA A 136 -13.93 -54.95 18.28
N MET A 137 -13.48 -56.11 17.80
CA MET A 137 -14.20 -57.39 17.88
C MET A 137 -14.30 -57.87 19.32
#